data_AF-L5L4D8-F1
#
_entry.id   AF-L5L4D8-F1
#
_cell.length_a   1.000
_cell.length_b   1.000
_cell.length_c   1.000
_cell.angle_alpha   90.00
_cell.angle_beta   90.00
_cell.angle_gamma   90.00
#
_symmetry.space_group_name_H-M   'P 1'
#
loop_
_entity.id
_entity.type
_entity.pdbx_description
1 polymer ?
#
loop_
_entity_poly.entity_id
_entity_poly.type
_entity_poly.pdbx_seq_one_letter_code
_entity_poly.pdbx_strand_id
1 'polypeptide(L)' 'MHVVDVELSGPPGPTGRSFAVHTHRGNPAEPGAVTGSATVTAFWRSLLGCCQLPPRPGIHLC' A
#
# COMPACT_ATOMS: atom_id res chain seq x y z
N MET A 1 5.40 -5.66 -9.62
CA MET A 1 5.36 -6.76 -8.63
C MET A 1 5.91 -6.22 -7.31
N HIS A 2 5.12 -6.17 -6.24
CA HIS A 2 5.60 -5.73 -4.92
C HIS A 2 6.10 -6.96 -4.18
N VAL A 3 7.40 -7.01 -3.93
CA VAL A 3 8.05 -8.08 -3.17
C VAL A 3 8.72 -7.47 -1.94
N VAL A 4 8.56 -8.12 -0.80
CA VAL A 4 9.33 -7.88 0.41
C VAL A 4 10.22 -9.10 0.64
N ASP A 5 11.52 -8.87 0.57
CA ASP A 5 12.54 -9.87 0.82
C ASP A 5 13.27 -9.51 2.12
N VAL A 6 13.38 -10.48 3.02
CA VAL A 6 14.01 -10.32 4.33
C VAL A 6 15.03 -11.43 4.52
N GLU A 7 16.29 -11.02 4.68
CA GLU A 7 17.39 -11.87 5.11
C GLU A 7 17.76 -11.51 6.56
N LEU A 8 17.89 -12.53 7.40
CA LEU A 8 18.14 -12.34 8.83
C LEU A 8 19.11 -13.41 9.32
N SER A 9 20.22 -12.96 9.90
CA SER A 9 21.22 -13.80 10.53
C SER A 9 21.16 -13.65 12.05
N GLY A 10 21.10 -14.78 12.75
CA GLY A 10 21.15 -14.83 14.20
C GLY A 10 22.55 -14.66 14.77
N PRO A 11 22.69 -14.22 16.03
CA PRO A 11 23.97 -14.23 16.72
C PRO A 11 24.52 -15.66 16.87
N PRO A 12 25.85 -15.83 17.02
CA PRO A 12 26.44 -17.16 17.20
C PRO A 12 25.90 -17.84 18.45
N GLY A 13 25.42 -19.07 18.30
CA GLY A 13 24.99 -19.91 19.42
C GLY A 13 26.19 -20.49 20.20
N PRO A 14 25.93 -21.29 21.25
CA PRO A 14 26.97 -21.90 22.08
C PRO A 14 27.97 -22.78 21.31
N THR A 15 27.60 -23.27 20.14
CA THR A 15 28.43 -24.08 19.24
C THR A 15 29.16 -23.26 18.17
N GLY A 16 29.10 -21.93 18.25
CA GLY A 16 29.69 -21.00 17.28
C GLY A 16 28.93 -20.90 15.96
N ARG A 17 27.81 -21.62 15.78
CA ARG A 17 26.98 -21.56 14.57
C ARG A 17 25.86 -20.53 14.74
N SER A 18 25.62 -19.76 13.68
CA SER A 18 24.49 -18.84 13.55
C SER A 18 23.37 -19.46 12.74
N PHE A 19 22.13 -19.06 13.01
CA PHE A 19 21.02 -19.36 12.10
C PHE A 19 20.92 -18.31 11.01
N ALA A 20 20.42 -18.68 9.86
CA ALA A 20 20.06 -17.78 8.78
C ALA A 20 18.60 -18.05 8.38
N VAL A 21 17.82 -16.99 8.24
CA VAL A 21 16.42 -17.03 7.81
C VAL A 21 16.30 -16.15 6.58
N HIS A 22 15.73 -16.72 5.54
CA HIS A 22 15.35 -16.00 4.33
C HIS A 22 13.84 -16.10 4.17
N THR A 23 13.16 -14.96 4.13
CA THR A 23 11.70 -14.88 3.97
C THR A 23 11.36 -14.01 2.78
N HIS A 24 10.58 -14.58 1.86
CA HIS A 24 10.14 -13.90 0.65
C HIS A 24 8.61 -13.79 0.65
N ARG A 25 8.09 -12.55 0.62
CA ARG A 25 6.65 -12.26 0.54
C ARG A 25 6.35 -11.42 -0.69
N GLY A 26 5.65 -12.01 -1.66
CA GLY A 26 5.09 -11.30 -2.81
C GLY A 26 3.64 -10.86 -2.56
N ASN A 27 3.26 -9.70 -3.08
CA ASN A 27 1.86 -9.35 -3.27
C ASN A 27 1.34 -10.03 -4.56
N PRO A 28 0.39 -10.99 -4.48
CA PRO A 28 -0.14 -11.68 -5.67
C PRO A 28 -1.11 -10.80 -6.47
N ALA A 29 -1.44 -9.60 -5.99
CA ALA A 29 -2.36 -8.71 -6.65
C ALA A 29 -1.72 -8.11 -7.92
N GLU A 30 -2.51 -8.08 -9.01
CA GLU A 30 -2.12 -7.41 -10.25
C GLU A 30 -1.72 -5.94 -9.99
N PRO A 31 -0.77 -5.37 -10.75
CA PRO A 31 -0.49 -3.94 -10.69
C PRO A 31 -1.78 -3.12 -10.84
N GLY A 32 -2.13 -2.32 -9.81
CA GLY A 32 -3.37 -1.53 -9.79
C GLY A 32 -4.60 -2.21 -9.15
N ALA A 33 -4.49 -3.49 -8.74
CA ALA A 33 -5.53 -4.17 -7.96
C ALA A 33 -5.72 -3.57 -6.55
N VAL A 34 -4.75 -2.79 -6.07
CA VAL A 34 -4.86 -2.02 -4.83
C VAL A 34 -5.74 -0.79 -5.10
N THR A 35 -7.05 -1.04 -5.03
CA THR A 35 -8.20 -0.13 -4.83
C THR A 35 -8.39 1.09 -5.73
N GLY A 36 -7.44 1.51 -6.57
CA GLY A 36 -7.59 2.69 -7.43
C GLY A 36 -8.83 2.59 -8.33
N SER A 37 -9.00 1.47 -9.03
CA SER A 37 -10.19 1.24 -9.87
C SER A 37 -11.47 0.98 -9.06
N ALA A 38 -11.37 0.42 -7.86
CA ALA A 38 -12.52 0.17 -6.99
C ALA A 38 -13.08 1.47 -6.38
N THR A 39 -12.23 2.46 -6.11
CA THR A 39 -12.61 3.71 -5.45
C THR A 39 -12.77 4.88 -6.41
N VAL A 40 -12.31 4.77 -7.66
CA VAL A 40 -12.39 5.86 -8.66
C VAL A 40 -13.82 6.37 -8.86
N THR A 41 -14.81 5.48 -8.93
CA THR A 41 -16.22 5.87 -9.10
C THR A 41 -16.74 6.62 -7.89
N ALA A 42 -16.38 6.18 -6.67
CA ALA A 42 -16.77 6.85 -5.43
C ALA A 42 -16.12 8.24 -5.35
N PHE A 43 -14.83 8.36 -5.69
CA PHE A 43 -14.10 9.62 -5.76
C PHE A 43 -14.78 10.62 -6.71
N TRP A 44 -15.10 10.23 -7.95
CA TRP A 44 -15.76 11.12 -8.92
C TRP A 44 -17.14 11.56 -8.46
N ARG A 45 -17.92 10.69 -7.83
CA ARG A 45 -19.22 11.05 -7.25
C ARG A 45 -19.08 12.09 -6.14
N SER A 46 -18.09 11.94 -5.26
CA SER A 46 -17.80 12.93 -4.21
C SER A 46 -17.37 14.28 -4.81
N LEU A 47 -16.56 14.28 -5.87
CA LEU A 47 -16.13 15.49 -6.55
C LEU A 47 -17.33 16.22 -7.21
N LEU A 48 -18.14 15.50 -7.99
CA LEU A 48 -19.35 16.05 -8.62
C LEU A 48 -20.33 16.61 -7.58
N GLY A 49 -20.51 15.90 -6.46
CA GLY A 49 -21.32 16.38 -5.34
C GLY A 49 -20.78 17.70 -4.77
N CYS A 50 -19.47 17.87 -4.66
CA CYS A 50 -18.87 19.14 -4.24
C CYS A 50 -19.10 20.27 -5.25
N CYS A 51 -19.02 20.00 -6.55
CA CYS A 51 -19.29 21.00 -7.60
C CYS A 51 -20.75 21.49 -7.61
N GLN A 52 -21.69 20.69 -7.10
CA GLN A 52 -23.11 21.04 -7.01
C GLN A 52 -23.45 21.82 -5.73
N LEU A 53 -22.54 21.87 -4.76
CA LEU A 53 -22.74 22.64 -3.54
C LEU A 53 -22.41 24.13 -3.80
N PRO A 54 -23.14 25.06 -3.16
CA PRO A 54 -22.74 26.45 -3.17
C PRO A 54 -21.32 26.60 -2.57
N PRO A 55 -20.53 27.59 -3.03
CA PRO A 55 -19.18 27.79 -2.53
C PRO A 55 -19.15 27.89 -1.01
N ARG A 56 -18.37 27.05 -0.36
CA ARG A 56 -18.15 27.07 1.09
C ARG A 56 -16.68 27.34 1.37
N PRO A 57 -16.36 28.19 2.37
CA PRO A 57 -14.98 28.38 2.81
C PRO A 57 -14.33 27.03 3.14
N GLY A 58 -13.14 26.76 2.59
CA GLY A 58 -12.35 25.55 2.91
C GLY A 58 -12.40 24.40 1.90
N ILE A 59 -13.19 24.50 0.83
CA ILE A 59 -13.13 23.53 -0.30
C ILE A 59 -12.61 24.28 -1.53
N HIS A 60 -11.38 23.96 -1.95
CA HIS A 60 -10.79 24.46 -3.19
C HIS A 60 -10.44 23.27 -4.08
N LEU A 61 -11.16 23.12 -5.19
CA LEU A 61 -10.83 22.18 -6.25
C LEU A 61 -10.05 22.99 -7.29
N CYS A 62 -8.75 22.68 -7.44
CA CYS A 62 -7.86 23.35 -8.40
C CYS A 62 -8.16 22.95 -9.85
#